data_AF-A0A140E6X7-F1
#
_entry.id   AF-A0A140E6X7-F1
#
_cell.length_a   1.000
_cell.length_b   1.000
_cell.length_c   1.000
_cell.angle_alpha   90.00
_cell.angle_beta   90.00
_cell.angle_gamma   90.00
#
_symmetry.space_group_name_H-M   'P 1'
#
loop_
_entity.id
_entity.type
_entity.pdbx_description
1 polymer ?
#
loop_
_entity_poly.entity_id
_entity_poly.type
_entity_poly.pdbx_seq_one_letter_code
_entity_poly.pdbx_strand_id
1 'polypeptide(L)'
;MAETVEDLTISYEDGGVETVKELDKKVLSKGAWATVIYRYQDWEPAKNQYSQDRFSIRRYQKRNGEYQQKSKFNISSEKQAQELIDALQGWLAEGQ
;
A
#
# COMPACT_ATOMS: atom_id res chain seq x y z
N MET A 1 11.14 2.62 -13.58
CA MET A 1 10.01 2.90 -12.66
C MET A 1 8.75 2.31 -13.30
N ALA A 2 7.55 2.53 -12.77
CA ALA A 2 6.33 2.01 -13.38
C ALA A 2 5.72 3.03 -14.36
N GLU A 3 5.44 2.62 -15.59
CA GLU A 3 4.75 3.47 -16.59
C GLU A 3 3.23 3.44 -16.40
N THR A 4 2.68 2.30 -15.97
CA THR A 4 1.26 2.12 -15.67
C THR A 4 1.01 2.00 -14.17
N VAL A 5 -0.25 2.18 -13.75
CA VAL A 5 -0.61 2.03 -12.33
C VAL A 5 -0.60 0.55 -11.93
N GLU A 6 -0.87 -0.33 -12.89
CA GLU A 6 -0.88 -1.77 -12.76
C GLU A 6 0.53 -2.33 -12.52
N ASP A 7 1.57 -1.67 -13.02
CA ASP A 7 2.97 -2.06 -12.81
C ASP A 7 3.55 -1.58 -11.47
N LEU A 8 2.83 -0.72 -10.75
CA LEU A 8 3.29 -0.25 -9.44
C LEU A 8 3.30 -1.40 -8.44
N THR A 9 4.44 -1.59 -7.78
CA THR A 9 4.60 -2.59 -6.72
C THR A 9 5.33 -1.99 -5.51
N ILE A 10 5.16 -2.63 -4.37
CA ILE A 10 5.91 -2.35 -3.15
C ILE A 10 6.83 -3.50 -2.73
N SER A 11 6.86 -4.60 -3.49
CA SER A 11 7.81 -5.68 -3.25
C SER A 11 9.24 -5.18 -3.31
N TYR A 12 10.06 -5.65 -2.38
CA TYR A 12 11.47 -5.28 -2.30
C TYR A 12 12.29 -6.47 -1.84
N GLU A 13 13.35 -6.78 -2.58
CA GLU A 13 14.28 -7.87 -2.29
C GLU A 13 15.64 -7.29 -1.88
N ASP A 14 16.22 -7.85 -0.82
CA ASP A 14 17.56 -7.52 -0.35
C ASP A 14 18.30 -8.81 0.02
N GLY A 15 19.48 -9.02 -0.55
CA GLY A 15 20.30 -10.21 -0.27
C GLY A 15 19.62 -11.55 -0.59
N GLY A 16 18.71 -11.61 -1.55
CA GLY A 16 17.96 -12.83 -1.92
C GLY A 16 16.75 -13.12 -1.01
N VAL A 17 16.39 -12.20 -0.11
CA VAL A 17 15.19 -12.28 0.72
C VAL A 17 14.24 -11.15 0.32
N GLU A 18 12.98 -11.48 0.04
CA GLU A 18 11.93 -10.48 -0.17
C GLU A 18 11.60 -9.82 1.19
N THR A 19 12.25 -8.70 1.48
CA THR A 19 12.12 -8.02 2.77
C THR A 19 10.79 -7.27 2.91
N VAL A 20 10.18 -6.88 1.79
CA VAL A 20 8.80 -6.42 1.71
C VAL A 20 8.09 -7.30 0.68
N LYS A 21 7.13 -8.10 1.13
CA LYS A 21 6.38 -9.02 0.30
C LYS A 21 4.98 -8.49 0.01
N GLU A 22 4.74 -8.07 -1.23
CA GLU A 22 3.40 -7.68 -1.68
C GLU A 22 2.49 -8.92 -1.76
N LEU A 23 1.31 -8.83 -1.16
CA LEU A 23 0.30 -9.90 -1.20
C LEU A 23 -0.84 -9.57 -2.15
N ASP A 24 -1.27 -8.31 -2.19
CA ASP A 24 -2.32 -7.81 -3.08
C ASP A 24 -2.22 -6.29 -3.21
N LYS A 25 -2.87 -5.73 -4.23
CA LYS A 25 -3.09 -4.31 -4.38
C LYS A 25 -4.46 -4.00 -4.96
N LYS A 26 -4.95 -2.79 -4.67
CA LYS A 26 -6.16 -2.23 -5.26
C LYS A 26 -5.90 -0.80 -5.70
N VAL A 27 -6.32 -0.49 -6.93
CA VAL A 27 -6.19 0.85 -7.49
C VAL A 27 -7.44 1.64 -7.13
N LEU A 28 -7.26 2.70 -6.33
CA LEU A 28 -8.35 3.57 -5.90
C LEU A 28 -8.56 4.75 -6.86
N SER A 29 -7.52 5.18 -7.57
CA SER A 29 -7.62 6.20 -8.63
C SER A 29 -6.48 6.08 -9.64
N LYS A 30 -6.73 6.51 -10.89
CA LYS A 30 -5.79 6.48 -12.03
C LYS A 30 -5.69 7.86 -12.69
N GLY A 31 -4.63 8.07 -13.47
CA GLY A 31 -4.38 9.31 -14.24
C GLY A 31 -3.03 9.94 -13.91
N ALA A 32 -2.89 11.26 -14.11
CA ALA A 32 -1.65 11.98 -13.77
C ALA A 32 -1.27 11.84 -12.28
N TRP A 33 -2.27 11.62 -11.43
CA TRP A 33 -2.10 11.17 -10.07
C TRP A 33 -2.82 9.84 -9.87
N ALA A 34 -2.19 8.91 -9.16
CA ALA A 34 -2.76 7.60 -8.84
C ALA A 34 -2.69 7.34 -7.34
N THR A 35 -3.73 6.73 -6.77
CA THR A 35 -3.70 6.19 -5.41
C THR A 35 -3.87 4.68 -5.48
N VAL A 36 -2.97 3.96 -4.82
CA VAL A 36 -3.00 2.51 -4.71
C VAL A 36 -2.93 2.15 -3.23
N ILE A 37 -3.76 1.20 -2.81
CA ILE A 37 -3.62 0.54 -1.52
C ILE A 37 -2.99 -0.84 -1.74
N TYR A 38 -2.01 -1.17 -0.90
CA TYR A 38 -1.31 -2.46 -0.91
C TYR A 38 -1.57 -3.20 0.39
N ARG A 39 -1.64 -4.53 0.30
CA ARG A 39 -1.50 -5.47 1.41
C ARG A 39 -0.13 -6.14 1.29
N TYR A 40 0.64 -6.19 2.37
CA TYR A 40 1.99 -6.72 2.36
C TYR A 40 2.39 -7.28 3.72
N GLN A 41 3.51 -7.99 3.75
CA GLN A 41 4.20 -8.41 4.95
C GLN A 41 5.66 -7.95 4.90
N ASP A 42 6.23 -7.60 6.06
CA ASP A 42 7.65 -7.34 6.19
C ASP A 42 8.36 -8.61 6.68
N TRP A 43 9.57 -8.84 6.21
CA TRP A 43 10.44 -9.88 6.76
C TRP A 43 10.94 -9.47 8.16
N GLU A 44 10.75 -10.34 9.14
CA GLU A 44 11.25 -10.16 10.50
C GLU A 44 12.49 -11.05 10.72
N PRO A 45 13.72 -10.56 10.43
CA PRO A 45 14.93 -11.40 10.46
C PRO A 45 15.20 -12.00 11.84
N ALA A 46 14.85 -11.28 12.91
CA ALA A 46 15.00 -11.75 14.28
C ALA A 46 14.12 -12.98 14.61
N LYS A 47 13.02 -13.19 13.88
CA LYS A 47 12.09 -14.30 14.08
C LYS A 47 12.09 -15.30 12.92
N ASN A 48 12.83 -15.01 11.85
CA ASN A 48 12.90 -15.81 10.63
C ASN A 48 11.50 -16.11 10.03
N GLN A 49 10.63 -15.09 10.00
CA GLN A 49 9.28 -15.19 9.46
C GLN A 49 8.82 -13.86 8.86
N TYR A 50 7.74 -13.90 8.10
CA TYR A 50 7.01 -12.70 7.70
C TYR A 50 6.12 -12.19 8.84
N SER A 51 5.90 -10.87 8.88
CA SER A 51 4.97 -10.23 9.80
C SER A 51 3.52 -10.66 9.53
N GLN A 52 2.61 -10.29 10.43
CA GLN A 52 1.18 -10.22 10.09
C GLN A 52 0.93 -9.27 8.92
N ASP A 53 -0.30 -9.28 8.40
CA ASP A 53 -0.72 -8.35 7.35
C ASP A 53 -0.52 -6.89 7.77
N ARG A 54 0.03 -6.12 6.83
CA ARG A 54 0.15 -4.67 6.88
C ARG A 54 -0.44 -4.08 5.60
N PHE A 55 -0.81 -2.81 5.69
CA PHE A 55 -1.37 -2.08 4.55
C PHE A 55 -0.66 -0.75 4.33
N SER A 56 -0.62 -0.30 3.08
CA SER A 56 -0.02 0.99 2.74
C SER A 56 -0.86 1.65 1.66
N ILE A 57 -1.34 2.86 1.94
CA ILE A 57 -1.94 3.72 0.92
C ILE A 57 -0.84 4.62 0.38
N ARG A 58 -0.60 4.57 -0.92
CA ARG A 58 0.45 5.34 -1.58
C ARG A 58 -0.12 6.19 -2.69
N ARG A 59 0.33 7.45 -2.74
CA ARG A 59 0.00 8.38 -3.82
C ARG A 59 1.20 8.51 -4.74
N TYR A 60 0.94 8.41 -6.03
CA TYR A 60 1.92 8.53 -7.09
C TYR A 60 1.55 9.69 -8.02
N GLN A 61 2.56 10.32 -8.59
CA GLN A 61 2.42 11.31 -9.64
C GLN A 61 3.18 10.85 -10.88
N LYS A 62 2.54 10.87 -12.04
CA LYS A 62 3.18 10.58 -13.33
C LYS A 62 3.94 11.81 -13.80
N ARG A 63 5.25 11.68 -14.02
CA ARG A 63 6.11 12.71 -14.61
C ARG A 63 7.00 12.05 -15.66
N ASN A 64 7.13 12.66 -16.83
CA ASN A 64 7.95 12.13 -17.94
C ASN A 64 7.62 10.67 -18.30
N GLY A 65 6.34 10.29 -18.25
CA GLY A 65 5.90 8.93 -18.58
C GLY A 65 5.98 7.91 -17.43
N GLU A 66 6.57 8.26 -16.28
CA GLU A 66 6.76 7.33 -15.17
C GLU A 66 6.09 7.81 -13.88
N TYR A 67 5.55 6.88 -13.09
CA TYR A 67 5.02 7.16 -11.77
C TYR A 67 6.12 7.27 -10.72
N GLN A 68 6.08 8.36 -9.95
CA GLN A 68 6.91 8.56 -8.77
C GLN A 68 6.04 8.63 -7.52
N GLN A 69 6.43 7.89 -6.49
CA GLN A 69 5.77 7.98 -5.19
C GLN A 69 5.95 9.39 -4.61
N LYS A 70 4.87 9.99 -4.11
CA LYS A 70 4.88 11.33 -3.48
C LYS A 70 4.54 11.29 -2.01
N SER A 71 3.58 10.47 -1.62
CA SER A 71 3.24 10.27 -0.21
C SER A 71 2.85 8.83 0.04
N LYS A 72 2.97 8.44 1.31
CA LYS A 72 2.51 7.14 1.80
C LYS A 72 1.93 7.29 3.20
N PHE A 73 0.96 6.45 3.50
CA PHE A 73 0.42 6.24 4.83
C PHE A 73 0.42 4.74 5.10
N ASN A 74 1.04 4.32 6.20
CA ASN A 74 1.15 2.92 6.57
C ASN A 74 0.14 2.60 7.67
N ILE A 75 -0.49 1.43 7.53
CA ILE A 75 -1.43 0.86 8.48
C ILE A 75 -0.77 -0.44 8.97
N SER A 76 -0.30 -0.41 10.21
CA SER A 76 0.65 -1.42 10.72
C SER A 76 -0.03 -2.65 11.34
N SER A 77 -1.36 -2.64 11.46
CA SER A 77 -2.13 -3.73 12.03
C SER A 77 -3.55 -3.78 11.47
N GLU A 78 -4.16 -4.97 11.58
CA GLU A 78 -5.58 -5.18 11.27
C GLU A 78 -6.50 -4.32 12.13
N LYS A 79 -6.17 -4.15 13.42
CA LYS A 79 -6.93 -3.27 14.31
C LYS A 79 -7.00 -1.83 13.79
N GLN A 80 -5.86 -1.26 13.38
CA GLN A 80 -5.83 0.10 12.84
C GLN A 80 -6.60 0.20 11.52
N ALA A 81 -6.55 -0.86 10.68
CA ALA A 81 -7.36 -0.92 9.48
C ALA A 81 -8.86 -0.90 9.79
N GLN A 82 -9.29 -1.69 10.79
CA GLN A 82 -10.70 -1.73 11.22
C GLN A 82 -11.17 -0.37 11.76
N GLU A 83 -10.37 0.28 12.61
CA GLU A 83 -10.69 1.62 13.14
C GLU A 83 -10.88 2.65 12.01
N LEU A 84 -10.05 2.60 10.96
CA LEU A 84 -10.21 3.46 9.78
C LEU A 84 -11.48 3.14 9.00
N ILE A 85 -11.81 1.85 8.83
CA ILE A 85 -13.04 1.42 8.15
C ILE A 85 -14.26 1.92 8.90
N ASP A 86 -14.32 1.70 10.21
CA ASP A 86 -15.44 2.07 11.06
C ASP A 86 -15.67 3.59 11.03
N ALA A 87 -14.60 4.37 11.15
CA ALA A 87 -14.67 5.84 11.09
C ALA A 87 -15.20 6.34 9.73
N LEU A 88 -14.67 5.80 8.62
CA LEU A 88 -15.11 6.18 7.28
C LEU A 88 -16.56 5.78 7.01
N GLN A 89 -16.96 4.57 7.42
CA GLN A 89 -18.34 4.11 7.30
C GLN A 89 -19.31 4.96 8.12
N GLY A 90 -18.94 5.32 9.35
CA GLY A 90 -19.72 6.20 10.22
C GLY A 90 -20.02 7.55 9.55
N TRP A 91 -18.99 8.25 9.06
CA TRP A 91 -19.20 9.54 8.39
C TRP A 91 -19.99 9.44 7.08
N LEU A 92 -19.83 8.35 6.32
CA LEU A 92 -20.61 8.14 5.10
C LEU A 92 -22.10 7.90 5.40
N ALA A 93 -22.42 7.28 6.54
CA ALA A 93 -23.79 7.08 6.99
C ALA A 93 -24.43 8.37 7.54
N GLU A 94 -23.66 9.26 8.19
CA GLU A 94 -24.15 10.58 8.63
C GLU A 94 -24.48 11.52 7.47
N GLY A 95 -23.76 11.38 6.35
CA GLY A 95 -23.95 12.19 5.14
C GLY A 95 -25.09 11.73 4.24
N GLN A 96 -25.88 10.73 4.66
CA GLN A 96 -26.96 10.11 3.89
C GLN A 96 -28.35 10.57 4.32
#